data_AF-A0A9W8IVT9-F1
#
_entry.id   AF-A0A9W8IVT9-F1
#
_cell.length_a   1.000
_cell.length_b   1.000
_cell.length_c   1.000
_cell.angle_alpha   90.00
_cell.angle_beta   90.00
_cell.angle_gamma   90.00
#
_symmetry.space_group_name_H-M   'P 1'
#
loop_
_entity.id
_entity.type
_entity.pdbx_description
1 polymer ?
#
loop_
_entity_poly.entity_id
_entity_poly.type
_entity_poly.pdbx_seq_one_letter_code
_entity_poly.pdbx_strand_id
1 'polypeptide(L)'
;MPQPERQPEIFPPGTPRFYQECKLISSGEAAPLRFQSSLINEPFGGVSHLVFLASLHRSPTCPAENVVVKLASKYGQDVHQFLESQLLAPKLIATSSMEGIPTAYVMERLSSQWVTLHDLAEDNTIDFNRRSGDIHTSLMHIVELLRGKGYVHGDLRANNIMINTNTLQGEGQPDIKIVDFNWSGKAGVTRYPGTRNESIKFPGKPGHRIQQGDDAKLLEIWWPEILASVERKLLSA
;
A
#
# COMPACT_ATOMS: atom_id res chain seq x y z
N MET A 1 47.17 -11.87 -12.44
CA MET A 1 45.83 -12.32 -12.86
C MET A 1 45.02 -11.09 -13.21
N PRO A 2 44.39 -11.00 -14.40
CA PRO A 2 43.46 -9.93 -14.69
C PRO A 2 42.25 -10.07 -13.75
N GLN A 3 41.81 -8.97 -13.14
CA GLN A 3 40.53 -8.97 -12.44
C GLN A 3 39.42 -9.33 -13.44
N PRO A 4 38.43 -10.16 -13.08
CA PRO A 4 37.30 -10.42 -13.96
C PRO A 4 36.64 -9.08 -14.30
N GLU A 5 36.48 -8.80 -15.60
CA GLU A 5 35.74 -7.64 -16.09
C GLU A 5 34.38 -7.61 -15.41
N ARG A 6 34.12 -6.58 -14.59
CA ARG A 6 32.77 -6.35 -14.07
C ARG A 6 31.90 -6.03 -15.27
N GLN A 7 31.00 -6.95 -15.62
CA GLN A 7 29.92 -6.63 -16.54
C GLN A 7 29.21 -5.38 -16.02
N PRO A 8 28.96 -4.37 -16.87
CA PRO A 8 28.26 -3.17 -16.44
C PRO A 8 26.89 -3.58 -15.90
N GLU A 9 26.55 -3.12 -14.69
CA GLU A 9 25.21 -3.31 -14.16
C GLU A 9 24.20 -2.63 -15.09
N ILE A 10 23.37 -3.44 -15.74
CA ILE A 10 22.31 -2.95 -16.63
C ILE A 10 21.12 -2.58 -15.75
N PHE A 11 20.86 -1.28 -15.62
CA PHE A 11 19.67 -0.75 -14.96
C PHE A 11 18.55 -0.59 -15.97
N PRO A 12 17.39 -1.24 -15.79
CA PRO A 12 16.25 -1.03 -16.67
C PRO A 12 15.85 0.46 -16.71
N PRO A 13 15.45 0.99 -17.88
CA PRO A 13 14.95 2.36 -17.99
C PRO A 13 13.83 2.66 -16.99
N GLY A 14 13.84 3.86 -16.42
CA GLY A 14 12.82 4.29 -15.45
C GLY A 14 12.93 3.67 -14.05
N THR A 15 14.00 2.92 -13.76
CA THR A 15 14.24 2.36 -12.41
C THR A 15 15.29 3.13 -11.61
N PRO A 16 15.20 3.15 -10.27
CA PRO A 16 16.23 3.72 -9.42
C PRO A 16 17.59 3.02 -9.60
N ARG A 17 18.65 3.82 -9.73
CA ARG A 17 20.05 3.31 -9.77
C ARG A 17 20.68 3.19 -8.38
N PHE A 18 20.08 3.89 -7.42
CA PHE A 18 20.41 3.81 -6.00
C PHE A 18 19.66 2.61 -5.38
N TYR A 19 19.99 2.23 -4.13
CA TYR A 19 19.40 1.10 -3.40
C TYR A 19 19.75 -0.31 -3.94
N GLN A 20 21.02 -0.53 -4.32
CA GLN A 20 21.51 -1.86 -4.73
C GLN A 20 21.49 -2.89 -3.59
N GLU A 21 21.44 -2.42 -2.35
CA GLU A 21 21.30 -3.24 -1.16
C GLU A 21 20.23 -2.64 -0.26
N CYS A 22 19.57 -3.50 0.49
CA CYS A 22 18.61 -3.14 1.52
C CYS A 22 18.91 -3.89 2.81
N LYS A 23 18.49 -3.32 3.94
CA LYS A 23 18.62 -3.91 5.26
C LYS A 23 17.32 -4.62 5.64
N LEU A 24 17.40 -5.93 5.85
CA LEU A 24 16.26 -6.74 6.30
C LEU A 24 15.79 -6.25 7.66
N ILE A 25 14.48 -6.02 7.83
CA ILE A 25 13.91 -5.54 9.09
C ILE A 25 14.03 -6.59 10.19
N SER A 26 13.91 -7.88 9.84
CA SER A 26 13.92 -8.99 10.79
C SER A 26 15.30 -9.30 11.37
N SER A 27 16.36 -9.22 10.57
CA SER A 27 17.74 -9.61 10.98
C SER A 27 18.72 -8.45 11.01
N GLY A 28 18.42 -7.34 10.33
CA GLY A 28 19.37 -6.25 10.12
C GLY A 28 20.47 -6.55 9.10
N GLU A 29 20.43 -7.71 8.44
CA GLU A 29 21.40 -8.09 7.42
C GLU A 29 21.16 -7.34 6.11
N ALA A 30 22.25 -7.10 5.37
CA ALA A 30 22.17 -6.55 4.03
C ALA A 30 21.80 -7.63 3.01
N ALA A 31 20.93 -7.30 2.07
CA ALA A 31 20.52 -8.17 0.98
C ALA A 31 20.50 -7.38 -0.34
N PRO A 32 21.06 -7.91 -1.44
CA PRO A 32 20.97 -7.28 -2.74
C PRO A 32 19.53 -7.10 -3.20
N LEU A 33 19.25 -5.90 -3.71
CA LEU A 33 17.97 -5.50 -4.29
C LEU A 33 18.20 -5.08 -5.74
N ARG A 34 17.38 -5.57 -6.66
CA ARG A 34 17.50 -5.28 -8.10
C ARG A 34 16.14 -4.90 -8.66
N PHE A 35 15.99 -3.64 -9.05
CA PHE A 35 14.77 -3.11 -9.67
C PHE A 35 14.57 -3.68 -11.07
N GLN A 36 13.32 -3.98 -11.41
CA GLN A 36 12.93 -4.59 -12.69
C GLN A 36 12.14 -3.60 -13.54
N SER A 37 11.08 -3.01 -12.97
CA SER A 37 10.20 -2.08 -13.67
C SER A 37 9.45 -1.17 -12.70
N SER A 38 8.93 -0.06 -13.21
CA SER A 38 7.87 0.69 -12.54
C SER A 38 6.58 -0.14 -12.57
N LEU A 39 5.79 -0.12 -11.49
CA LEU A 39 4.48 -0.80 -11.43
C LEU A 39 3.32 0.07 -11.96
N ILE A 40 3.63 1.09 -12.77
CA ILE A 40 2.65 2.03 -13.32
C ILE A 40 2.40 1.69 -14.79
N ASN A 41 1.13 1.70 -15.21
CA ASN A 41 0.72 1.73 -16.61
C ASN A 41 0.49 3.19 -17.08
N GLU A 42 1.54 3.83 -17.65
CA GLU A 42 1.56 4.97 -18.62
C GLU A 42 0.81 6.32 -18.30
N PRO A 43 1.00 7.42 -19.07
CA PRO A 43 2.13 8.36 -18.97
C PRO A 43 1.74 9.78 -18.50
N PHE A 44 0.48 10.07 -18.17
CA PHE A 44 0.05 11.45 -17.87
C PHE A 44 -1.01 11.51 -16.76
N GLY A 45 -0.63 12.05 -15.60
CA GLY A 45 -1.57 12.44 -14.54
C GLY A 45 -1.05 12.11 -13.16
N GLY A 46 -0.34 13.07 -12.54
CA GLY A 46 0.49 12.81 -11.38
C GLY A 46 -0.27 12.59 -10.08
N VAL A 47 0.04 11.48 -9.40
CA VAL A 47 0.16 11.40 -7.93
C VAL A 47 1.12 10.23 -7.57
N SER A 48 2.32 10.55 -7.06
CA SER A 48 3.33 9.64 -6.44
C SER A 48 3.82 8.41 -7.26
N HIS A 49 4.70 8.69 -8.23
CA HIS A 49 5.31 7.79 -9.22
C HIS A 49 6.42 6.84 -8.74
N LEU A 50 6.40 6.38 -7.49
CA LEU A 50 7.59 5.74 -6.88
C LEU A 50 7.33 4.34 -6.34
N VAL A 51 6.58 3.52 -7.09
CA VAL A 51 6.33 2.12 -6.76
C VAL A 51 6.88 1.22 -7.87
N PHE A 52 7.70 0.25 -7.49
CA PHE A 52 8.49 -0.56 -8.42
C PHE A 52 8.38 -2.04 -8.10
N LEU A 53 8.54 -2.86 -9.13
CA LEU A 53 8.82 -4.27 -9.01
C LEU A 53 10.34 -4.46 -8.87
N ALA A 54 10.76 -5.28 -7.91
CA ALA A 54 12.15 -5.63 -7.73
C ALA A 54 12.30 -7.11 -7.36
N SER A 55 13.55 -7.59 -7.45
CA SER A 55 13.96 -8.89 -6.94
C SER A 55 14.86 -8.70 -5.71
N LEU A 56 14.55 -9.41 -4.64
CA LEU A 56 15.29 -9.44 -3.38
C LEU A 56 16.07 -10.75 -3.28
N HIS A 57 17.37 -10.65 -3.03
CA HIS A 57 18.28 -11.80 -2.98
C HIS A 57 18.77 -12.00 -1.54
N ARG A 58 18.10 -12.86 -0.76
CA ARG A 58 18.46 -13.07 0.67
C ARG A 58 19.70 -13.93 0.86
N SER A 59 19.95 -14.84 -0.07
CA SER A 59 21.08 -15.78 -0.05
C SER A 59 21.43 -16.20 -1.47
N PRO A 60 22.71 -16.48 -1.80
CA PRO A 60 23.10 -17.03 -3.09
C PRO A 60 22.44 -18.38 -3.43
N THR A 61 21.97 -19.12 -2.42
CA THR A 61 21.37 -20.45 -2.57
C THR A 61 19.85 -20.44 -2.66
N CYS A 62 19.20 -19.30 -2.41
CA CYS A 62 17.75 -19.18 -2.47
C CYS A 62 17.32 -18.46 -3.76
N PRO A 63 16.20 -18.84 -4.36
CA PRO A 63 15.62 -18.08 -5.46
C PRO A 63 15.35 -16.64 -5.04
N ALA A 64 15.52 -15.72 -5.98
CA ALA A 64 15.18 -14.31 -5.77
C ALA A 64 13.67 -14.16 -5.54
N GLU A 65 13.31 -13.37 -4.54
CA GLU A 65 11.93 -13.09 -4.17
C GLU A 65 11.44 -11.84 -4.94
N ASN A 66 10.30 -11.94 -5.63
CA ASN A 66 9.69 -10.77 -6.25
C ASN A 66 9.00 -9.93 -5.17
N VAL A 67 9.38 -8.66 -5.08
CA VAL A 67 8.95 -7.72 -4.04
C VAL A 67 8.45 -6.42 -4.66
N VAL A 68 7.64 -5.68 -3.91
CA VAL A 68 7.24 -4.32 -4.24
C VAL A 68 8.12 -3.35 -3.46
N VAL A 69 8.60 -2.31 -4.13
CA VAL A 69 9.42 -1.27 -3.51
C VAL A 69 8.73 0.07 -3.66
N LYS A 70 8.46 0.73 -2.54
CA LYS A 70 7.94 2.10 -2.51
C LYS A 70 9.02 3.06 -2.04
N LEU A 71 9.30 4.11 -2.81
CA LEU A 71 10.19 5.18 -2.35
C LEU A 71 9.37 6.29 -1.72
N ALA A 72 9.72 6.68 -0.50
CA ALA A 72 9.00 7.70 0.24
C ALA A 72 9.94 8.48 1.18
N SER A 73 9.84 9.81 1.16
CA SER A 73 10.56 10.68 2.11
C SER A 73 9.93 10.66 3.50
N LYS A 74 8.62 10.39 3.58
CA LYS A 74 7.88 10.18 4.82
C LYS A 74 6.97 8.97 4.62
N TYR A 75 7.01 8.06 5.58
CA TYR A 75 6.24 6.83 5.54
C TYR A 75 5.87 6.40 6.95
N GLY A 76 4.61 6.00 7.16
CA GLY A 76 4.11 5.49 8.43
C GLY A 76 4.54 4.06 8.67
N GLN A 77 5.86 3.82 8.77
CA GLN A 77 6.44 2.49 8.99
C GLN A 77 5.84 1.81 10.23
N ASP A 78 5.72 2.53 11.36
CA ASP A 78 5.15 2.00 12.60
C ASP A 78 3.69 1.54 12.43
N VAL A 79 2.93 2.24 11.58
CA VAL A 79 1.53 1.90 11.30
C VAL A 79 1.45 0.68 10.37
N HIS A 80 2.33 0.63 9.36
CA HIS A 80 2.45 -0.53 8.48
C HIS A 80 2.79 -1.79 9.28
N GLN A 81 3.86 -1.74 10.09
CA GLN A 81 4.29 -2.90 10.90
C GLN A 81 3.23 -3.31 11.93
N PHE A 82 2.47 -2.35 12.47
CA PHE A 82 1.35 -2.67 13.35
C PHE A 82 0.24 -3.43 12.60
N LEU A 83 -0.23 -2.94 11.46
CA LEU A 83 -1.25 -3.66 10.69
C LEU A 83 -0.73 -4.99 10.13
N GLU A 84 0.54 -5.06 9.74
CA GLU A 84 1.21 -6.31 9.35
C GLU A 84 1.14 -7.35 10.47
N SER A 85 1.39 -6.95 11.73
CA SER A 85 1.30 -7.85 12.89
C SER A 85 -0.11 -8.39 13.13
N GLN A 86 -1.13 -7.72 12.59
CA GLN A 86 -2.53 -8.14 12.61
C GLN A 86 -2.96 -8.85 11.32
N LEU A 87 -2.02 -9.14 10.40
CA LEU A 87 -2.26 -9.68 9.06
C LEU A 87 -3.10 -8.76 8.14
N LEU A 88 -3.19 -7.47 8.49
CA LEU A 88 -4.00 -6.44 7.81
C LEU A 88 -3.17 -5.52 6.90
N ALA A 89 -1.91 -5.87 6.64
CA ALA A 89 -1.06 -5.20 5.65
C ALA A 89 -0.14 -6.23 4.97
N PRO A 90 0.47 -5.91 3.81
CA PRO A 90 1.56 -6.69 3.27
C PRO A 90 2.72 -6.79 4.26
N LYS A 91 3.54 -7.83 4.15
CA LYS A 91 4.76 -7.92 4.97
C LYS A 91 5.73 -6.80 4.63
N LEU A 92 6.20 -6.01 5.60
CA LEU A 92 7.30 -5.07 5.40
C LEU A 92 8.64 -5.79 5.62
N ILE A 93 9.39 -5.98 4.54
CA ILE A 93 10.52 -6.92 4.51
C ILE A 93 11.85 -6.23 4.85
N ALA A 94 12.12 -5.09 4.21
CA ALA A 94 13.42 -4.44 4.28
C ALA A 94 13.30 -2.94 4.02
N THR A 95 14.35 -2.19 4.37
CA THR A 95 14.49 -0.78 4.01
C THR A 95 15.85 -0.49 3.41
N SER A 96 15.93 0.45 2.48
CA SER A 96 17.20 1.03 2.04
C SER A 96 17.10 2.54 2.15
N SER A 97 17.96 3.13 2.97
CA SER A 97 17.96 4.56 3.26
C SER A 97 19.35 5.13 3.03
N MET A 98 19.38 6.35 2.50
CA MET A 98 20.59 7.11 2.24
C MET A 98 20.28 8.59 2.43
N GLU A 99 21.21 9.34 2.99
CA GLU A 99 21.02 10.76 3.22
C GLU A 99 20.76 11.51 1.91
N GLY A 100 19.79 12.42 1.92
CA GLY A 100 19.45 13.25 0.77
C GLY A 100 18.51 12.61 -0.27
N ILE A 101 18.10 11.35 -0.11
CA ILE A 101 17.13 10.68 -1.02
C ILE A 101 16.00 9.98 -0.25
N PRO A 102 14.84 9.71 -0.89
CA PRO A 102 13.74 8.98 -0.25
C PRO A 102 14.17 7.59 0.26
N THR A 103 13.54 7.10 1.32
CA THR A 103 13.77 5.73 1.78
C THR A 103 13.02 4.76 0.87
N ALA A 104 13.69 3.68 0.46
CA ALA A 104 13.06 2.55 -0.20
C ALA A 104 12.49 1.58 0.86
N TYR A 105 11.18 1.38 0.83
CA TYR A 105 10.46 0.40 1.64
C TYR A 105 10.16 -0.83 0.77
N VAL A 106 10.75 -1.97 1.12
CA VAL A 106 10.60 -3.24 0.41
C VAL A 106 9.54 -4.08 1.13
N MET A 107 8.51 -4.50 0.40
CA MET A 107 7.37 -5.22 0.96
C MET A 107 6.93 -6.40 0.09
N GLU A 108 6.14 -7.28 0.69
CA GLU A 108 5.50 -8.42 0.04
C GLU A 108 4.80 -7.98 -1.26
N ARG A 109 5.05 -8.73 -2.33
CA ARG A 109 4.26 -8.61 -3.55
C ARG A 109 3.00 -9.46 -3.41
N LEU A 110 1.86 -8.79 -3.30
CA LEU A 110 0.57 -9.46 -3.39
C LEU A 110 0.38 -10.02 -4.80
N SER A 111 -0.10 -11.25 -4.88
CA SER A 111 -0.35 -11.95 -6.14
C SER A 111 -1.65 -11.50 -6.80
N SER A 112 -1.92 -11.97 -8.02
CA SER A 112 -2.96 -11.44 -8.91
C SER A 112 -4.41 -11.56 -8.39
N GLN A 113 -4.67 -12.39 -7.38
CA GLN A 113 -5.98 -12.47 -6.74
C GLN A 113 -6.27 -11.31 -5.79
N TRP A 114 -5.27 -10.48 -5.49
CA TRP A 114 -5.46 -9.26 -4.71
C TRP A 114 -5.77 -8.11 -5.65
N VAL A 115 -6.96 -7.54 -5.52
CA VAL A 115 -7.41 -6.36 -6.28
C VAL A 115 -7.69 -5.22 -5.32
N THR A 116 -7.70 -3.97 -5.80
CA THR A 116 -8.16 -2.87 -4.95
C THR A 116 -9.66 -3.01 -4.71
N LEU A 117 -10.16 -2.50 -3.58
CA LEU A 117 -11.59 -2.47 -3.31
C LEU A 117 -12.34 -1.61 -4.34
N HIS A 118 -11.67 -0.60 -4.90
CA HIS A 118 -12.20 0.20 -6.00
C HIS A 118 -12.43 -0.67 -7.23
N ASP A 119 -11.41 -1.40 -7.70
CA ASP A 119 -11.52 -2.28 -8.87
C ASP A 119 -12.55 -3.39 -8.64
N LEU A 120 -12.63 -3.94 -7.42
CA LEU A 120 -13.67 -4.91 -7.08
C LEU A 120 -15.08 -4.33 -7.26
N ALA A 121 -15.31 -3.11 -6.77
CA ALA A 121 -16.59 -2.43 -6.93
C ALA A 121 -16.88 -2.01 -8.38
N GLU A 122 -15.84 -1.78 -9.18
CA GLU A 122 -15.99 -1.39 -10.58
C GLU A 122 -16.24 -2.58 -11.51
N ASP A 123 -15.46 -3.64 -11.36
CA ASP A 123 -15.35 -4.75 -12.32
C ASP A 123 -16.09 -6.02 -11.86
N ASN A 124 -16.34 -6.19 -10.56
CA ASN A 124 -17.04 -7.35 -10.00
C ASN A 124 -18.10 -6.93 -8.97
N THR A 125 -19.08 -6.19 -9.47
CA THR A 125 -20.20 -5.61 -8.71
C THR A 125 -21.03 -6.65 -7.95
N ILE A 126 -21.17 -7.86 -8.50
CA ILE A 126 -21.94 -8.95 -7.88
C ILE A 126 -21.27 -9.42 -6.59
N ASP A 127 -19.98 -9.78 -6.65
CA ASP A 127 -19.26 -10.24 -5.46
C ASP A 127 -19.10 -9.11 -4.43
N PHE A 128 -18.85 -7.87 -4.89
CA PHE A 128 -18.84 -6.71 -4.01
C PHE A 128 -20.16 -6.55 -3.26
N ASN A 129 -21.30 -6.53 -3.98
CA ASN A 129 -22.62 -6.33 -3.39
C ASN A 129 -22.92 -7.42 -2.35
N ARG A 130 -22.65 -8.68 -2.70
CA ARG A 130 -22.84 -9.84 -1.81
C ARG A 130 -22.01 -9.73 -0.52
N ARG A 131 -20.78 -9.22 -0.60
CA ARG A 131 -19.83 -9.19 0.53
C ARG A 131 -19.69 -7.82 1.20
N SER A 132 -20.43 -6.81 0.74
CA SER A 132 -20.31 -5.42 1.19
C SER A 132 -20.44 -5.26 2.72
N GLY A 133 -21.37 -5.96 3.36
CA GLY A 133 -21.54 -5.94 4.81
C GLY A 133 -20.32 -6.48 5.58
N ASP A 134 -19.72 -7.58 5.10
CA ASP A 134 -18.53 -8.18 5.71
C ASP A 134 -17.30 -7.29 5.51
N ILE A 135 -17.14 -6.74 4.30
CA ILE A 135 -16.07 -5.80 3.98
C ILE A 135 -16.18 -4.59 4.90
N HIS A 136 -17.36 -3.98 5.02
CA HIS A 136 -17.57 -2.83 5.90
C HIS A 136 -17.24 -3.15 7.35
N THR A 137 -17.67 -4.31 7.84
CA THR A 137 -17.37 -4.78 9.20
C THR A 137 -15.87 -4.90 9.43
N SER A 138 -15.15 -5.48 8.47
CA SER A 138 -13.69 -5.58 8.50
C SER A 138 -13.00 -4.21 8.47
N LEU A 139 -13.48 -3.26 7.67
CA LEU A 139 -12.96 -1.89 7.64
C LEU A 139 -13.18 -1.14 8.95
N MET A 140 -14.35 -1.26 9.56
CA MET A 140 -14.63 -0.68 10.87
C MET A 140 -13.74 -1.29 11.96
N HIS A 141 -13.48 -2.59 11.89
CA HIS A 141 -12.53 -3.24 12.79
C HIS A 141 -11.11 -2.67 12.64
N ILE A 142 -10.62 -2.49 11.41
CA ILE A 142 -9.31 -1.86 11.13
C ILE A 142 -9.24 -0.44 11.71
N VAL A 143 -10.29 0.36 11.51
CA VAL A 143 -10.40 1.71 12.08
C VAL A 143 -10.31 1.68 13.61
N GLU A 144 -10.97 0.72 14.27
CA GLU A 144 -10.91 0.59 15.72
C GLU A 144 -9.52 0.13 16.21
N LEU A 145 -8.85 -0.78 15.49
CA LEU A 145 -7.48 -1.18 15.80
C LEU A 145 -6.50 0.01 15.73
N LEU A 146 -6.59 0.81 14.67
CA LEU A 146 -5.79 2.02 14.50
C LEU A 146 -6.07 3.02 15.63
N ARG A 147 -7.35 3.26 15.92
CA ARG A 147 -7.79 4.13 17.02
C ARG A 147 -7.21 3.65 18.35
N GLY A 148 -7.36 2.38 18.69
CA GLY A 148 -6.87 1.79 19.93
C GLY A 148 -5.35 1.94 20.10
N LYS A 149 -4.60 1.97 19.00
CA LYS A 149 -3.15 2.20 19.01
C LYS A 149 -2.74 3.68 18.97
N GLY A 150 -3.69 4.60 18.82
CA GLY A 150 -3.43 6.02 18.62
C GLY A 150 -2.83 6.33 17.24
N TYR A 151 -3.09 5.47 16.26
CA TYR A 151 -2.64 5.59 14.88
C TYR A 151 -3.76 6.08 13.98
N VAL A 152 -3.34 6.65 12.85
CA VAL A 152 -4.19 6.99 11.71
C VAL A 152 -3.49 6.54 10.43
N HIS A 153 -4.28 6.12 9.45
CA HIS A 153 -3.84 5.91 8.07
C HIS A 153 -3.79 7.24 7.32
N GLY A 154 -4.84 8.06 7.46
CA GLY A 154 -4.97 9.37 6.84
C GLY A 154 -5.45 9.36 5.39
N ASP A 155 -5.24 8.27 4.66
CA ASP A 155 -5.74 8.07 3.29
C ASP A 155 -6.51 6.76 3.11
N LEU A 156 -7.39 6.40 4.05
CA LEU A 156 -8.12 5.13 4.06
C LEU A 156 -9.28 5.13 3.02
N ARG A 157 -8.92 5.11 1.74
CA ARG A 157 -9.84 5.05 0.59
C ARG A 157 -9.85 3.67 -0.04
N ALA A 158 -10.88 3.38 -0.85
CA ALA A 158 -11.02 2.12 -1.58
C ALA A 158 -9.77 1.72 -2.40
N ASN A 159 -9.05 2.68 -3.00
CA ASN A 159 -7.84 2.43 -3.77
C ASN A 159 -6.65 1.94 -2.92
N ASN A 160 -6.69 2.20 -1.60
CA ASN A 160 -5.64 1.82 -0.65
C ASN A 160 -6.04 0.59 0.20
N ILE A 161 -7.10 -0.10 -0.22
CA ILE A 161 -7.61 -1.32 0.41
C ILE A 161 -7.51 -2.43 -0.63
N MET A 162 -6.75 -3.47 -0.32
CA MET A 162 -6.62 -4.67 -1.15
C MET A 162 -7.52 -5.78 -0.62
N ILE A 163 -8.24 -6.46 -1.51
CA ILE A 163 -9.14 -7.58 -1.20
C ILE A 163 -8.69 -8.82 -1.95
N ASN A 164 -8.61 -9.96 -1.25
CA ASN A 164 -8.32 -11.25 -1.87
C ASN A 164 -9.59 -11.88 -2.45
N THR A 165 -9.71 -11.91 -3.79
CA THR A 165 -10.92 -12.40 -4.47
C THR A 165 -11.23 -13.86 -4.20
N ASN A 166 -10.24 -14.69 -3.86
CA ASN A 166 -10.45 -16.09 -3.50
C ASN A 166 -11.26 -16.27 -2.20
N THR A 167 -11.27 -15.26 -1.33
CA THR A 167 -12.02 -15.29 -0.07
C THR A 167 -13.45 -14.79 -0.19
N LEU A 168 -13.83 -14.26 -1.36
CA LEU A 168 -15.16 -13.68 -1.57
C LEU A 168 -16.27 -14.71 -1.72
N GLN A 169 -15.93 -15.96 -2.10
CA GLN A 169 -16.90 -17.03 -2.35
C GLN A 169 -17.25 -17.87 -1.11
N GLY A 170 -16.54 -17.69 0.01
CA GLY A 170 -16.79 -18.42 1.26
C GLY A 170 -17.61 -17.63 2.29
N GLU A 171 -17.98 -18.31 3.38
CA GLU A 171 -18.70 -17.71 4.53
C GLU A 171 -17.77 -17.00 5.53
N GLY A 172 -16.45 -17.16 5.38
CA GLY A 172 -15.46 -16.48 6.23
C GLY A 172 -15.30 -15.00 5.89
N GLN A 173 -14.69 -14.22 6.80
CA GLN A 173 -14.38 -12.81 6.54
C GLN A 173 -13.46 -12.65 5.33
N PRO A 174 -13.66 -11.65 4.46
CA PRO A 174 -12.77 -11.37 3.34
C PRO A 174 -11.37 -11.04 3.85
N ASP A 175 -10.32 -11.54 3.19
CA ASP A 175 -8.97 -11.09 3.52
C ASP A 175 -8.78 -9.66 3.01
N ILE A 176 -8.42 -8.76 3.92
CA ILE A 176 -8.15 -7.35 3.62
C ILE A 176 -6.71 -7.00 3.98
N LYS A 177 -6.03 -6.28 3.09
CA LYS A 177 -4.73 -5.65 3.37
C LYS A 177 -4.79 -4.16 3.06
N ILE A 178 -4.39 -3.33 4.01
CA ILE A 178 -4.22 -1.89 3.84
C ILE A 178 -2.85 -1.60 3.23
N VAL A 179 -2.82 -0.70 2.26
CA VAL A 179 -1.60 -0.26 1.56
C VAL A 179 -1.52 1.27 1.52
N ASP A 180 -0.37 1.79 1.07
CA ASP A 180 -0.07 3.22 0.98
C ASP A 180 -0.06 3.99 2.32
N PHE A 181 0.97 3.73 3.11
CA PHE A 181 1.17 4.38 4.42
C PHE A 181 1.86 5.75 4.37
N ASN A 182 1.81 6.47 3.24
CA ASN A 182 2.53 7.75 3.12
C ASN A 182 2.03 8.83 4.09
N TRP A 183 0.75 8.79 4.47
CA TRP A 183 0.13 9.79 5.35
C TRP A 183 0.01 9.30 6.79
N SER A 184 0.23 8.01 6.99
CA SER A 184 0.01 7.31 8.25
C SER A 184 0.99 7.74 9.33
N GLY A 185 0.55 7.61 10.58
CA GLY A 185 1.38 7.90 11.74
C GLY A 185 0.55 8.04 13.01
N LYS A 186 1.13 8.70 14.03
CA LYS A 186 0.42 9.01 15.28
C LYS A 186 -0.68 10.04 15.04
N ALA A 187 -1.87 9.74 15.55
CA ALA A 187 -3.01 10.64 15.54
C ALA A 187 -2.66 11.97 16.22
N GLY A 188 -3.12 13.08 15.64
CA GLY A 188 -2.84 14.42 16.13
C GLY A 188 -1.38 14.88 15.93
N VAL A 189 -0.49 14.06 15.35
CA VAL A 189 0.92 14.40 15.10
C VAL A 189 1.22 14.42 13.61
N THR A 190 0.88 13.34 12.89
CA THR A 190 1.00 13.33 11.43
C THR A 190 0.05 14.34 10.81
N ARG A 191 0.36 14.81 9.61
CA ARG A 191 -0.37 15.87 8.91
C ARG A 191 -0.78 15.40 7.53
N TYR A 192 -1.93 15.87 7.09
CA TYR A 192 -2.30 15.83 5.68
C TYR A 192 -1.23 16.56 4.84
N PRO A 193 -0.98 16.12 3.61
CA PRO A 193 -0.17 16.89 2.67
C PRO A 193 -0.71 18.32 2.50
N GLY A 194 0.18 19.26 2.16
CA GLY A 194 -0.21 20.63 1.82
C GLY A 194 -1.01 20.71 0.51
N THR A 195 -0.78 19.75 -0.40
CA THR A 195 -1.49 19.60 -1.66
C THR A 195 -2.05 18.19 -1.77
N ARG A 196 -3.32 18.05 -2.15
CA ARG A 196 -4.03 16.77 -2.31
C ARG A 196 -5.24 16.98 -3.22
N ASN A 197 -5.83 15.88 -3.69
CA ASN A 197 -7.01 15.97 -4.55
C ASN A 197 -8.18 16.65 -3.82
N GLU A 198 -8.66 17.76 -4.36
CA GLU A 198 -9.75 18.57 -3.81
C GLU A 198 -11.14 17.96 -4.08
N SER A 199 -11.26 17.03 -5.04
CA SER A 199 -12.51 16.30 -5.27
C SER A 199 -12.85 15.31 -4.16
N ILE A 200 -11.85 14.97 -3.32
CA ILE A 200 -12.01 14.07 -2.19
C ILE A 200 -12.29 14.90 -0.94
N LYS A 201 -13.43 14.62 -0.30
CA LYS A 201 -13.86 15.28 0.94
C LYS A 201 -13.10 14.73 2.14
N PHE A 202 -11.81 15.00 2.23
CA PHE A 202 -11.02 14.62 3.41
C PHE A 202 -11.51 15.35 4.67
N PRO A 203 -11.58 14.67 5.84
CA PRO A 203 -12.15 15.26 7.07
C PRO A 203 -11.38 16.47 7.63
N GLY A 204 -10.05 16.47 7.56
CA GLY A 204 -9.23 17.63 7.97
C GLY A 204 -8.76 18.45 6.77
N LYS A 205 -8.22 19.67 6.99
CA LYS A 205 -7.71 20.56 5.92
C LYS A 205 -6.29 20.18 5.47
N PRO A 206 -5.83 20.62 4.27
CA PRO A 206 -4.45 20.43 3.86
C PRO A 206 -3.45 21.00 4.88
N GLY A 207 -2.34 20.31 5.11
CA GLY A 207 -1.31 20.68 6.09
C GLY A 207 -1.70 20.54 7.58
N HIS A 208 -2.98 20.29 7.89
CA HIS A 208 -3.43 20.10 9.26
C HIS A 208 -3.14 18.69 9.78
N ARG A 209 -3.11 18.57 11.11
CA ARG A 209 -2.93 17.30 11.81
C ARG A 209 -4.11 16.38 11.54
N ILE A 210 -3.82 15.12 11.19
CA ILE A 210 -4.82 14.07 11.00
C ILE A 210 -5.28 13.61 12.39
N GLN A 211 -6.57 13.70 12.67
CA GLN A 211 -7.15 13.35 13.97
C GLN A 211 -7.57 11.88 14.03
N GLN A 212 -7.68 11.35 15.24
CA GLN A 212 -7.99 9.93 15.49
C GLN A 212 -9.34 9.48 14.89
N GLY A 213 -10.28 10.40 14.67
CA GLY A 213 -11.58 10.11 14.04
C GLY A 213 -11.61 10.31 12.52
N ASP A 214 -10.52 10.76 11.90
CA ASP A 214 -10.54 11.14 10.48
C ASP A 214 -10.65 9.91 9.57
N ASP A 215 -10.03 8.77 9.90
CA ASP A 215 -10.18 7.57 9.07
C ASP A 215 -11.63 7.05 9.05
N ALA A 216 -12.31 7.08 10.20
CA ALA A 216 -13.73 6.71 10.31
C ALA A 216 -14.62 7.63 9.48
N LYS A 217 -14.43 8.96 9.62
CA LYS A 217 -15.19 9.94 8.85
C LYS A 217 -14.93 9.83 7.35
N LEU A 218 -13.69 9.54 6.96
CA LEU A 218 -13.38 9.34 5.54
C LEU A 218 -14.15 8.12 5.00
N LEU A 219 -14.18 7.01 5.73
CA LEU A 219 -14.97 5.84 5.38
C LEU A 219 -16.48 6.16 5.29
N GLU A 220 -17.04 6.88 6.26
CA GLU A 220 -18.44 7.33 6.26
C GLU A 220 -18.80 8.18 5.04
N ILE A 221 -17.82 8.92 4.49
CA ILE A 221 -18.01 9.77 3.32
C ILE A 221 -18.08 8.95 2.03
N TRP A 222 -17.09 8.07 1.77
CA TRP A 222 -17.00 7.39 0.48
C TRP A 222 -17.74 6.05 0.43
N TRP A 223 -18.00 5.40 1.57
CA TRP A 223 -18.66 4.10 1.60
C TRP A 223 -20.10 4.13 1.04
N PRO A 224 -20.95 5.11 1.37
CA PRO A 224 -22.27 5.21 0.74
C PRO A 224 -22.18 5.52 -0.76
N GLU A 225 -21.18 6.31 -1.19
CA GLU A 225 -20.97 6.67 -2.59
C GLU A 225 -20.61 5.44 -3.44
N ILE A 226 -19.75 4.55 -2.94
CA ILE A 226 -19.38 3.32 -3.64
C ILE A 226 -20.57 2.35 -3.72
N LEU A 227 -21.37 2.20 -2.65
CA LEU A 227 -22.56 1.35 -2.66
C LEU A 227 -23.59 1.84 -3.69
N ALA A 228 -23.86 3.14 -3.71
CA ALA A 228 -24.78 3.72 -4.69
C ALA A 228 -24.26 3.58 -6.13
N SER A 229 -22.94 3.60 -6.33
CA SER A 229 -22.32 3.32 -7.64
C SER A 229 -22.56 1.89 -8.09
N VAL A 230 -22.32 0.92 -7.20
CA VAL A 230 -22.57 -0.51 -7.47
C VAL A 230 -24.05 -0.77 -7.75
N GLU A 231 -24.96 -0.21 -6.96
CA GLU A 231 -26.40 -0.37 -7.17
C GLU A 231 -26.84 0.13 -8.54
N ARG A 232 -26.39 1.33 -8.96
CA ARG A 232 -26.68 1.86 -10.30
C ARG A 232 -26.19 0.93 -11.41
N LYS A 233 -25.00 0.34 -11.24
CA LYS A 233 -24.43 -0.60 -12.20
C LYS A 233 -25.24 -1.89 -12.30
N LEU A 234 -25.65 -2.46 -11.16
CA LEU A 234 -26.49 -3.66 -11.11
C LEU A 234 -27.87 -3.44 -11.73
N LEU A 235 -28.42 -2.23 -11.63
CA LEU A 235 -29.68 -1.86 -12.29
C LEU A 235 -29.54 -1.64 -13.80
N SER A 236 -28.31 -1.39 -14.29
CA SER A 236 -28.02 -1.15 -15.71
C SER A 236 -27.49 -2.38 -16.46
N ALA A 237 -27.26 -3.49 -15.76
CA ALA A 237 -26.76 -4.76 -16.29
C ALA A 237 -27.90 -5.72 -16.61
#